data_AF-A0A7R9T532-F1
#
_entry.id   AF-A0A7R9T532-F1
#
_cell.length_a   1.000
_cell.length_b   1.000
_cell.length_c   1.000
_cell.angle_alpha   90.00
_cell.angle_beta   90.00
_cell.angle_gamma   90.00
#
_symmetry.space_group_name_H-M   'P 1'
#
loop_
_entity.id
_entity.type
_entity.pdbx_description
1 polymer ?
#
loop_
_entity_poly.entity_id
_entity_poly.type
_entity_poly.pdbx_seq_one_letter_code
_entity_poly.pdbx_strand_id
1 'polypeptide(L)'
;MRHRSGHHASTRAASRARAATTDGATSVTVVGTSSCPHCKRAKSALGEAGIAFDEISVDDAAALRAASSALAGFRSVPQVFVGGEIYGGADDTCAGIESGDLVAKAREARERGMDGAPRALREASEAFANGTLETPKAPAVATSSSSSWLTKLVNKGSNEAGDAAAVARAMAATTGGVTRRTERRFGGLSDGVFGLVKTHKGVFTAKDAVDWMMKNGKASTEEEAARLGAAMVRERLIGDVDATHAFRVVDAADAPLFRFRSEAPSLGCAPLNAANLYAGHARDAKIVAEDVRGRILKLYDEFLSDDGRAVDYDGVRQSDGFKDFVEACEELQRVNLNALSREERMAFFINLYNALVIHGTCVFGTPKNTLERLDFFSKVSYDVAGAVYTCDDIENGILRGNRPGAATIGALAGKPSLSRGPFREKDPRRNHVVLPMDPRIHFALVCGARSCPPIRVYTAENIDRELEDAAFSFFESEIDVELSENGDATSAAVSKIVGEWYKFDFGDSDAERLRYVSKYMRQGKHREGLLRALDEGKDVTLTTRAYDWTLNDGK
;
A
#
# COMPACT_ATOMS: atom_id res chain seq x y z
N MET A 1 -16.58 25.01 -47.79
CA MET A 1 -15.85 25.26 -46.54
C MET A 1 -16.26 24.22 -45.51
N ARG A 2 -15.42 23.19 -45.29
CA ARG A 2 -15.63 22.16 -44.27
C ARG A 2 -14.40 22.21 -43.34
N HIS A 3 -14.61 22.64 -42.09
CA HIS A 3 -13.58 22.58 -41.05
C HIS A 3 -13.56 21.18 -40.43
N ARG A 4 -12.41 20.50 -40.53
CA ARG A 4 -12.06 19.33 -39.71
C ARG A 4 -11.15 19.81 -38.59
N SER A 5 -11.60 19.68 -37.34
CA SER A 5 -10.79 19.83 -36.13
C SER A 5 -10.06 18.52 -35.85
N GLY A 6 -8.73 18.51 -36.01
CA GLY A 6 -7.87 17.40 -35.65
C GLY A 6 -7.68 17.31 -34.13
N HIS A 7 -7.83 16.10 -33.59
CA HIS A 7 -7.44 15.75 -32.22
C HIS A 7 -5.92 15.72 -32.12
N HIS A 8 -5.34 16.53 -31.24
CA HIS A 8 -3.95 16.39 -30.81
C HIS A 8 -3.87 15.36 -29.69
N ALA A 9 -3.41 14.16 -30.02
CA ALA A 9 -2.88 13.21 -29.05
C ALA A 9 -1.47 13.66 -28.65
N SER A 10 -1.28 13.98 -27.37
CA SER A 10 -0.01 14.39 -26.78
C SER A 10 0.81 13.15 -26.38
N THR A 11 1.71 12.71 -27.25
CA THR A 11 2.80 11.77 -26.93
C THR A 11 3.85 12.47 -26.09
N ARG A 12 3.88 12.21 -24.78
CA ARG A 12 4.91 12.72 -23.87
C ARG A 12 6.10 11.75 -23.90
N ALA A 13 7.07 12.08 -24.74
CA ALA A 13 8.36 11.41 -24.82
C ALA A 13 9.14 11.55 -23.50
N ALA A 14 9.87 10.48 -23.14
CA ALA A 14 10.77 10.40 -21.99
C ALA A 14 11.75 11.59 -21.94
N SER A 15 11.81 12.26 -20.80
CA SER A 15 12.77 13.35 -20.56
C SER A 15 14.16 12.77 -20.29
N ARG A 16 15.06 12.91 -21.27
CA ARG A 16 16.51 12.72 -21.10
C ARG A 16 17.10 13.87 -20.28
N ALA A 17 17.63 13.59 -19.10
CA ALA A 17 18.69 14.39 -18.52
C ALA A 17 20.03 13.89 -19.08
N ARG A 18 20.56 14.60 -20.09
CA ARG A 18 21.92 14.43 -20.62
C ARG A 18 22.87 15.32 -19.82
N ALA A 19 23.85 14.74 -19.15
CA ALA A 19 25.14 15.40 -18.95
C ALA A 19 26.10 14.81 -19.98
N ALA A 20 26.59 15.65 -20.89
CA ALA A 20 27.36 15.23 -22.06
C ALA A 20 28.84 14.99 -21.72
N THR A 21 29.37 13.85 -22.14
CA THR A 21 30.68 13.78 -22.81
C THR A 21 30.57 12.88 -24.05
N THR A 22 31.38 13.22 -25.03
CA THR A 22 31.47 12.72 -26.41
C THR A 22 31.68 11.20 -26.53
N ASP A 23 30.90 10.59 -27.44
CA ASP A 23 31.16 9.37 -28.21
C ASP A 23 31.89 8.21 -27.51
N GLY A 24 31.11 7.32 -26.91
CA GLY A 24 31.52 6.01 -26.43
C GLY A 24 30.55 5.50 -25.37
N ALA A 25 30.04 4.28 -25.52
CA ALA A 25 29.29 3.61 -24.47
C ALA A 25 30.12 3.63 -23.17
N THR A 26 29.49 3.94 -22.05
CA THR A 26 30.21 3.98 -20.77
C THR A 26 30.58 2.57 -20.32
N SER A 27 31.66 2.43 -19.56
CA SER A 27 32.09 1.13 -19.01
C SER A 27 31.25 0.66 -17.82
N VAL A 28 30.24 1.44 -17.42
CA VAL A 28 29.34 1.16 -16.29
C VAL A 28 27.90 1.39 -16.72
N THR A 29 27.00 0.46 -16.43
CA THR A 29 25.57 0.64 -16.72
C THR A 29 24.74 0.34 -15.48
N VAL A 30 23.78 1.22 -15.18
CA VAL A 30 22.84 1.07 -14.08
C VAL A 30 21.46 0.75 -14.65
N VAL A 31 20.95 -0.44 -14.36
CA VAL A 31 19.54 -0.78 -14.60
C VAL A 31 18.73 -0.38 -13.37
N GLY A 32 17.71 0.46 -13.54
CA GLY A 32 16.96 1.02 -12.41
C GLY A 32 15.53 1.45 -12.73
N THR A 33 14.82 1.89 -11.69
CA THR A 33 13.50 2.54 -11.82
C THR A 33 13.56 3.96 -11.28
N SER A 34 12.74 4.85 -11.82
CA SER A 34 12.71 6.27 -11.44
C SER A 34 12.29 6.49 -9.98
N SER A 35 11.40 5.65 -9.46
CA SER A 35 10.88 5.75 -8.09
C SER A 35 11.70 4.99 -7.04
N CYS A 36 12.85 4.40 -7.38
CA CYS A 36 13.63 3.58 -6.43
C CYS A 36 14.74 4.41 -5.73
N PRO A 37 14.69 4.59 -4.39
CA PRO A 37 15.71 5.31 -3.63
C PRO A 37 17.06 4.59 -3.65
N HIS A 38 17.11 3.25 -3.72
CA HIS A 38 18.37 2.53 -3.89
C HIS A 38 19.01 2.81 -5.26
N CYS A 39 18.21 3.00 -6.31
CA CYS A 39 18.70 3.43 -7.62
C CYS A 39 19.27 4.85 -7.55
N LYS A 40 18.57 5.78 -6.88
CA LYS A 40 19.07 7.13 -6.62
C LYS A 40 20.40 7.09 -5.86
N ARG A 41 20.48 6.30 -4.78
CA ARG A 41 21.69 6.13 -3.96
C ARG A 41 22.88 5.61 -4.76
N ALA A 42 22.70 4.54 -5.55
CA ALA A 42 23.78 3.99 -6.37
C ALA A 42 24.28 5.00 -7.42
N LYS A 43 23.35 5.71 -8.07
CA LYS A 43 23.69 6.76 -9.05
C LYS A 43 24.40 7.95 -8.42
N SER A 44 23.96 8.39 -7.23
CA SER A 44 24.63 9.47 -6.47
C SER A 44 26.05 9.07 -6.13
N ALA A 45 26.24 7.86 -5.59
CA ALA A 45 27.57 7.35 -5.24
C ALA A 45 28.50 7.29 -6.45
N LEU A 46 28.02 6.80 -7.60
CA LEU A 46 28.79 6.78 -8.85
C LEU A 46 29.13 8.20 -9.33
N GLY A 47 28.19 9.12 -9.25
CA GLY A 47 28.38 10.53 -9.60
C GLY A 47 29.41 11.23 -8.72
N GLU A 48 29.32 11.05 -7.40
CA GLU A 48 30.28 11.58 -6.41
C GLU A 48 31.69 11.00 -6.60
N ALA A 49 31.80 9.73 -7.00
CA ALA A 49 33.05 9.09 -7.34
C ALA A 49 33.62 9.47 -8.72
N GLY A 50 32.90 10.31 -9.50
CA GLY A 50 33.32 10.74 -10.84
C GLY A 50 33.26 9.64 -11.90
N ILE A 51 32.44 8.61 -11.68
CA ILE A 51 32.28 7.48 -12.60
C ILE A 51 31.11 7.76 -13.54
N ALA A 52 31.39 7.91 -14.83
CA ALA A 52 30.35 8.02 -15.85
C ALA A 52 29.64 6.67 -16.04
N PHE A 53 28.31 6.71 -16.16
CA PHE A 53 27.48 5.52 -16.36
C PHE A 53 26.32 5.80 -17.32
N ASP A 54 25.88 4.74 -18.00
CA ASP A 54 24.64 4.71 -18.76
C ASP A 54 23.49 4.21 -17.89
N GLU A 55 22.29 4.71 -18.14
CA GLU A 55 21.08 4.27 -17.43
C GLU A 55 20.14 3.50 -18.37
N ILE A 56 19.72 2.31 -17.93
CA ILE A 56 18.63 1.56 -18.52
C ILE A 56 17.45 1.61 -17.55
N SER A 57 16.44 2.42 -17.87
CA SER A 57 15.20 2.43 -17.10
C SER A 57 14.37 1.19 -17.43
N VAL A 58 13.89 0.52 -16.38
CA VAL A 58 12.92 -0.58 -16.48
C VAL A 58 11.55 -0.19 -15.92
N ASP A 59 11.25 1.11 -15.87
CA ASP A 59 9.91 1.62 -15.57
C ASP A 59 8.92 1.12 -16.63
N ASP A 60 7.83 0.47 -16.17
CA ASP A 60 6.79 -0.12 -17.02
C ASP A 60 7.30 -1.11 -18.10
N ALA A 61 8.54 -1.60 -17.98
CA ALA A 61 9.23 -2.43 -18.98
C ALA A 61 9.43 -3.87 -18.49
N ALA A 62 8.33 -4.60 -18.29
CA ALA A 62 8.33 -5.96 -17.71
C ALA A 62 9.29 -6.94 -18.40
N ALA A 63 9.30 -6.96 -19.74
CA ALA A 63 10.16 -7.86 -20.51
C ALA A 63 11.64 -7.50 -20.39
N LEU A 64 11.97 -6.19 -20.41
CA LEU A 64 13.33 -5.72 -20.23
C LEU A 64 13.85 -6.01 -18.81
N ARG A 65 12.99 -5.83 -17.79
CA ARG A 65 13.28 -6.19 -16.40
C ARG A 65 13.53 -7.70 -16.24
N ALA A 66 12.75 -8.54 -16.92
CA ALA A 66 12.95 -9.99 -16.90
C ALA A 66 14.29 -10.38 -17.54
N ALA A 67 14.63 -9.77 -18.68
CA ALA A 67 15.90 -10.00 -19.35
C ALA A 67 17.09 -9.55 -18.49
N SER A 68 17.05 -8.35 -17.91
CA SER A 68 18.12 -7.85 -17.03
C SER A 68 18.30 -8.74 -15.81
N SER A 69 17.20 -9.19 -15.19
CA SER A 69 17.23 -10.05 -14.01
C SER A 69 17.79 -11.44 -14.31
N ALA A 70 17.50 -11.99 -15.49
CA ALA A 70 18.08 -13.26 -15.92
C ALA A 70 19.60 -13.16 -16.09
N LEU A 71 20.11 -12.01 -16.54
CA LEU A 71 21.54 -11.75 -16.71
C LEU A 71 22.23 -11.42 -15.38
N ALA A 72 21.59 -10.65 -14.51
CA ALA A 72 22.14 -10.28 -13.20
C ALA A 72 22.15 -11.45 -12.21
N GLY A 73 21.28 -12.45 -12.40
CA GLY A 73 21.08 -13.55 -11.44
C GLY A 73 20.24 -13.17 -10.23
N PHE A 74 19.74 -11.94 -10.17
CA PHE A 74 18.81 -11.41 -9.16
C PHE A 74 17.88 -10.37 -9.78
N ARG A 75 16.72 -10.12 -9.14
CA ARG A 75 15.61 -9.33 -9.71
C ARG A 75 15.47 -7.91 -9.17
N SER A 76 16.08 -7.61 -8.03
CA SER A 76 16.04 -6.28 -7.43
C SER A 76 16.79 -5.28 -8.31
N VAL A 77 16.43 -4.01 -8.17
CA VAL A 77 17.13 -2.87 -8.78
C VAL A 77 17.66 -1.96 -7.66
N PRO A 78 18.79 -1.27 -7.84
CA PRO A 78 19.57 -1.17 -9.07
C PRO A 78 20.38 -2.45 -9.37
N GLN A 79 20.61 -2.73 -10.65
CA GLN A 79 21.58 -3.73 -11.10
C GLN A 79 22.71 -2.96 -11.79
N VAL A 80 23.90 -2.96 -11.19
CA VAL A 80 25.06 -2.23 -11.69
C VAL A 80 25.97 -3.21 -12.42
N PHE A 81 26.21 -2.95 -13.70
CA PHE A 81 27.12 -3.74 -14.54
C PHE A 81 28.40 -2.94 -14.82
N VAL A 82 29.53 -3.62 -14.86
CA VAL A 82 30.84 -3.03 -15.18
C VAL A 82 31.54 -3.91 -16.21
N GLY A 83 31.88 -3.37 -17.37
CA GLY A 83 32.54 -4.10 -18.44
C GLY A 83 31.78 -5.34 -18.94
N GLY A 84 30.46 -5.35 -18.86
CA GLY A 84 29.59 -6.43 -19.31
C GLY A 84 29.21 -7.43 -18.21
N GLU A 85 29.85 -7.37 -17.06
CA GLU A 85 29.62 -8.27 -15.93
C GLU A 85 28.80 -7.60 -14.84
N ILE A 86 27.95 -8.38 -14.15
CA ILE A 86 27.18 -7.87 -13.02
C ILE A 86 28.13 -7.58 -11.85
N TYR A 87 28.12 -6.34 -11.37
CA TYR A 87 28.86 -5.95 -10.18
C TYR A 87 28.04 -6.20 -8.91
N GLY A 88 26.78 -5.76 -8.91
CA GLY A 88 25.88 -5.94 -7.77
C GLY A 88 24.77 -4.90 -7.67
N GLY A 89 24.21 -4.78 -6.47
CA GLY A 89 23.16 -3.83 -6.12
C GLY A 89 23.71 -2.49 -5.59
N ALA A 90 22.84 -1.71 -4.93
CA ALA A 90 23.22 -0.42 -4.38
C ALA A 90 24.25 -0.52 -3.24
N ASP A 91 24.10 -1.49 -2.33
CA ASP A 91 25.04 -1.68 -1.22
C ASP A 91 26.41 -2.16 -1.73
N ASP A 92 26.41 -3.12 -2.65
CA ASP A 92 27.62 -3.57 -3.35
C ASP A 92 28.34 -2.38 -3.99
N THR A 93 27.60 -1.52 -4.70
CA THR A 93 28.14 -0.31 -5.37
C THR A 93 28.78 0.66 -4.38
N CYS A 94 28.09 0.99 -3.28
CA CYS A 94 28.62 1.90 -2.26
C CYS A 94 29.88 1.31 -1.60
N ALA A 95 29.85 0.05 -1.17
CA ALA A 95 31.00 -0.63 -0.56
C ALA A 95 32.18 -0.75 -1.55
N GLY A 96 31.88 -0.99 -2.82
CA GLY A 96 32.84 -1.05 -3.91
C GLY A 96 33.55 0.28 -4.19
N ILE A 97 32.83 1.40 -4.06
CA ILE A 97 33.40 2.74 -4.20
C ILE A 97 34.26 3.08 -2.97
N GLU A 98 33.75 2.82 -1.77
CA GLU A 98 34.49 3.06 -0.52
C GLU A 98 35.80 2.27 -0.45
N SER A 99 35.79 1.01 -0.89
CA SER A 99 36.98 0.15 -0.97
C SER A 99 37.89 0.44 -2.17
N GLY A 100 37.41 1.19 -3.16
CA GLY A 100 38.11 1.47 -4.42
C GLY A 100 38.05 0.34 -5.46
N ASP A 101 37.45 -0.81 -5.16
CA ASP A 101 37.31 -1.96 -6.09
C ASP A 101 36.50 -1.59 -7.34
N LEU A 102 35.34 -0.94 -7.15
CA LEU A 102 34.48 -0.55 -8.28
C LEU A 102 35.16 0.50 -9.16
N VAL A 103 35.89 1.44 -8.56
CA VAL A 103 36.66 2.48 -9.28
C VAL A 103 37.73 1.83 -10.16
N ALA A 104 38.47 0.85 -9.61
CA ALA A 104 39.49 0.12 -10.34
C ALA A 104 38.90 -0.66 -11.53
N LYS A 105 37.82 -1.41 -11.31
CA LYS A 105 37.14 -2.19 -12.37
C LYS A 105 36.54 -1.31 -13.46
N ALA A 106 35.90 -0.20 -13.09
CA ALA A 106 35.32 0.74 -14.05
C ALA A 106 36.40 1.37 -14.94
N ARG A 107 37.57 1.68 -14.35
CA ARG A 107 38.75 2.18 -15.08
C ARG A 107 39.32 1.12 -16.02
N GLU A 108 39.53 -0.10 -15.54
CA GLU A 108 40.06 -1.22 -16.34
C GLU A 108 39.13 -1.53 -17.53
N ALA A 109 37.83 -1.61 -17.30
CA ALA A 109 36.83 -1.82 -18.34
C ALA A 109 36.85 -0.68 -19.38
N ARG A 110 37.00 0.57 -18.94
CA ARG A 110 37.13 1.73 -19.85
C ARG A 110 38.41 1.65 -20.68
N GLU A 111 39.54 1.33 -20.06
CA GLU A 111 40.83 1.19 -20.75
C GLU A 111 40.80 0.05 -21.79
N ARG A 112 39.99 -0.98 -21.55
CA ARG A 112 39.76 -2.10 -22.49
C ARG A 112 38.65 -1.84 -23.51
N GLY A 113 37.96 -0.70 -23.46
CA GLY A 113 36.84 -0.39 -24.34
C GLY A 113 35.65 -1.35 -24.17
N MET A 114 35.44 -1.87 -22.95
CA MET A 114 34.33 -2.75 -22.63
C MET A 114 33.08 -1.95 -22.33
N ASP A 115 31.96 -2.33 -22.93
CA ASP A 115 30.65 -1.77 -22.65
C ASP A 115 30.21 -2.11 -21.21
N GLY A 116 29.54 -1.20 -20.52
CA GLY A 116 29.03 -1.44 -19.18
C GLY A 116 28.04 -2.59 -19.12
N ALA A 117 27.01 -2.58 -19.97
CA ALA A 117 26.02 -3.64 -20.05
C ALA A 117 26.44 -4.79 -20.99
N PRO A 118 26.14 -6.05 -20.63
CA PRO A 118 26.35 -7.19 -21.52
C PRO A 118 25.59 -7.02 -22.82
N ARG A 119 26.12 -7.58 -23.91
CA ARG A 119 25.53 -7.47 -25.25
C ARG A 119 24.04 -7.85 -25.28
N ALA A 120 23.68 -8.94 -24.61
CA ALA A 120 22.29 -9.40 -24.54
C ALA A 120 21.35 -8.36 -23.88
N LEU A 121 21.81 -7.62 -22.87
CA LEU A 121 21.01 -6.57 -22.23
C LEU A 121 20.86 -5.36 -23.13
N ARG A 122 21.91 -4.99 -23.88
CA ARG A 122 21.84 -3.89 -24.86
C ARG A 122 20.89 -4.22 -26.00
N GLU A 123 20.98 -5.42 -26.57
CA GLU A 123 20.07 -5.90 -27.61
C GLU A 123 18.61 -5.95 -27.10
N ALA A 124 18.38 -6.39 -25.86
CA ALA A 124 17.05 -6.37 -25.24
C ALA A 124 16.51 -4.95 -25.03
N SER A 125 17.36 -4.01 -24.61
CA SER A 125 17.01 -2.61 -24.42
C SER A 125 16.64 -1.94 -25.76
N GLU A 126 17.43 -2.20 -26.81
CA GLU A 126 17.15 -1.74 -28.17
C GLU A 126 15.85 -2.36 -28.73
N ALA A 127 15.65 -3.67 -28.55
CA ALA A 127 14.41 -4.34 -28.96
C ALA A 127 13.18 -3.79 -28.21
N PHE A 128 13.31 -3.46 -26.93
CA PHE A 128 12.25 -2.83 -26.16
C PHE A 128 11.95 -1.42 -26.68
N ALA A 129 12.98 -0.60 -26.94
CA ALA A 129 12.83 0.73 -27.51
C ALA A 129 12.17 0.72 -28.91
N ASN A 130 12.40 -0.35 -29.68
CA ASN A 130 11.81 -0.56 -31.00
C ASN A 130 10.44 -1.26 -30.97
N GLY A 131 9.93 -1.62 -29.79
CA GLY A 131 8.64 -2.32 -29.63
C GLY A 131 8.62 -3.77 -30.13
N THR A 132 9.79 -4.38 -30.35
CA THR A 132 9.93 -5.76 -30.86
C THR A 132 10.20 -6.78 -29.76
N LEU A 133 10.40 -6.35 -28.51
CA LEU A 133 10.54 -7.25 -27.38
C LEU A 133 9.13 -7.70 -26.92
N GLU A 134 8.77 -8.95 -27.23
CA GLU A 134 7.46 -9.51 -26.87
C GLU A 134 7.27 -9.54 -25.34
N THR A 135 6.19 -8.92 -24.86
CA THR A 135 5.71 -9.05 -23.49
C THR A 135 4.79 -10.28 -23.37
N PRO A 136 4.83 -11.03 -22.25
CA PRO A 136 3.80 -12.02 -21.97
C PRO A 136 2.42 -11.34 -21.95
N LYS A 137 1.55 -11.70 -22.90
CA LYS A 137 0.25 -11.07 -23.08
C LYS A 137 -0.74 -11.60 -22.03
N ALA A 138 -1.20 -10.72 -21.13
CA ALA A 138 -2.37 -10.99 -20.30
C ALA A 138 -3.67 -10.97 -21.14
N PRO A 139 -4.71 -11.75 -20.78
CA PRO A 139 -5.93 -11.85 -21.56
C PRO A 139 -6.69 -10.52 -21.58
N ALA A 140 -7.18 -10.15 -22.77
CA ALA A 140 -7.94 -8.93 -22.98
C ALA A 140 -9.29 -9.00 -22.25
N VAL A 141 -9.52 -8.09 -21.29
CA VAL A 141 -10.83 -7.89 -20.68
C VAL A 141 -11.68 -7.04 -21.63
N ALA A 142 -12.81 -7.61 -22.02
CA ALA A 142 -13.78 -6.97 -22.90
C ALA A 142 -14.36 -5.71 -22.24
N THR A 143 -14.24 -4.57 -22.92
CA THR A 143 -15.01 -3.37 -22.60
C THR A 143 -16.45 -3.60 -23.04
N SER A 144 -17.39 -3.61 -22.10
CA SER A 144 -18.82 -3.52 -22.43
C SER A 144 -19.35 -2.15 -22.03
N SER A 145 -19.54 -1.33 -23.05
CA SER A 145 -20.48 -0.22 -23.06
C SER A 145 -21.85 -0.79 -23.36
N SER A 146 -22.85 -0.49 -22.51
CA SER A 146 -24.18 -0.17 -23.01
C SER A 146 -24.99 0.55 -21.95
N SER A 147 -25.31 1.81 -22.24
CA SER A 147 -26.32 2.61 -21.56
C SER A 147 -27.71 2.13 -22.01
N SER A 148 -28.50 1.60 -21.08
CA SER A 148 -29.92 1.27 -21.26
C SER A 148 -30.56 1.12 -19.89
N TRP A 149 -31.69 1.81 -19.67
CA TRP A 149 -32.56 1.89 -18.47
C TRP A 149 -31.90 2.14 -17.09
N LEU A 150 -30.83 1.42 -16.74
CA LEU A 150 -29.96 1.59 -15.58
C LEU A 150 -29.37 3.00 -15.49
N THR A 151 -28.92 3.59 -16.60
CA THR A 151 -28.39 4.98 -16.59
C THR A 151 -29.47 6.01 -16.23
N LYS A 152 -30.75 5.76 -16.57
CA LYS A 152 -31.88 6.62 -16.17
C LYS A 152 -32.27 6.40 -14.70
N LEU A 153 -32.11 5.18 -14.17
CA LEU A 153 -32.34 4.87 -12.75
C LEU A 153 -31.21 5.45 -11.86
N VAL A 154 -29.96 5.34 -12.30
CA VAL A 154 -28.75 5.90 -11.66
C VAL A 154 -28.78 7.43 -11.67
N ASN A 155 -29.18 8.08 -12.77
CA ASN A 155 -29.32 9.54 -12.83
C ASN A 155 -30.48 10.10 -11.97
N LYS A 156 -31.52 9.30 -11.70
CA LYS A 156 -32.61 9.69 -10.79
C LYS A 156 -32.17 9.56 -9.33
N GLY A 157 -31.37 8.53 -9.02
CA GLY A 157 -30.72 8.36 -7.72
C GLY A 157 -29.61 9.38 -7.44
N SER A 158 -28.91 9.88 -8.47
CA SER A 158 -27.80 10.83 -8.31
C SER A 158 -28.26 12.22 -7.86
N ASN A 159 -29.42 12.70 -8.31
CA ASN A 159 -29.98 13.97 -7.82
C ASN A 159 -30.41 13.86 -6.36
N GLU A 160 -31.12 12.78 -6.00
CA GLU A 160 -31.56 12.53 -4.61
C GLU A 160 -30.37 12.33 -3.66
N ALA A 161 -29.30 11.65 -4.13
CA ALA A 161 -28.06 11.49 -3.38
C ALA A 161 -27.29 12.82 -3.22
N GLY A 162 -27.27 13.67 -4.26
CA GLY A 162 -26.67 15.00 -4.22
C GLY A 162 -27.38 15.93 -3.23
N ASP A 163 -28.71 15.92 -3.24
CA ASP A 163 -29.55 16.68 -2.30
C ASP A 163 -29.36 16.18 -0.87
N ALA A 164 -29.38 14.86 -0.65
CA ALA A 164 -29.10 14.26 0.66
C ALA A 164 -27.71 14.63 1.19
N ALA A 165 -26.67 14.65 0.34
CA ALA A 165 -25.32 15.04 0.73
C ALA A 165 -25.21 16.52 1.13
N ALA A 166 -25.86 17.42 0.38
CA ALA A 166 -25.90 18.83 0.72
C ALA A 166 -26.61 19.09 2.05
N VAL A 167 -27.73 18.40 2.29
CA VAL A 167 -28.46 18.49 3.56
C VAL A 167 -27.64 17.89 4.70
N ALA A 168 -27.00 16.73 4.50
CA ALA A 168 -26.16 16.10 5.53
C ALA A 168 -24.98 17.00 5.95
N ARG A 169 -24.29 17.66 4.99
CA ARG A 169 -23.24 18.64 5.31
C ARG A 169 -23.77 19.80 6.13
N ALA A 170 -24.93 20.35 5.76
CA ALA A 170 -25.54 21.44 6.50
C ALA A 170 -25.98 21.02 7.91
N MET A 171 -26.53 19.82 8.07
CA MET A 171 -26.84 19.25 9.38
C MET A 171 -25.58 18.99 10.21
N ALA A 172 -24.47 18.61 9.56
CA ALA A 172 -23.20 18.34 10.22
C ALA A 172 -22.45 19.60 10.67
N ALA A 173 -22.92 20.81 10.33
CA ALA A 173 -22.25 22.04 10.74
C ALA A 173 -22.18 22.19 12.27
N THR A 174 -21.05 22.74 12.78
CA THR A 174 -20.83 22.99 14.21
C THR A 174 -21.76 24.09 14.75
N THR A 175 -22.14 25.01 13.88
CA THR A 175 -23.08 26.10 14.18
C THR A 175 -24.28 25.99 13.25
N GLY A 176 -25.49 25.97 13.82
CA GLY A 176 -26.73 25.86 13.06
C GLY A 176 -27.06 24.46 12.55
N GLY A 177 -26.21 23.45 12.77
CA GLY A 177 -26.47 22.04 12.45
C GLY A 177 -27.47 21.37 13.39
N VAL A 178 -27.71 20.07 13.19
CA VAL A 178 -28.62 19.27 14.03
C VAL A 178 -28.07 19.13 15.44
N THR A 179 -28.94 19.18 16.44
CA THR A 179 -28.55 19.02 17.84
C THR A 179 -28.02 17.62 18.09
N ARG A 180 -26.78 17.52 18.60
CA ARG A 180 -26.14 16.27 18.98
C ARG A 180 -26.15 16.12 20.49
N ARG A 181 -26.32 14.88 20.97
CA ARG A 181 -26.31 14.56 22.41
C ARG A 181 -25.44 13.37 22.74
N THR A 182 -25.18 13.19 24.03
CA THR A 182 -24.57 11.97 24.57
C THR A 182 -25.67 11.13 25.20
N GLU A 183 -25.89 9.93 24.65
CA GLU A 183 -26.92 8.99 25.08
C GLU A 183 -26.27 7.77 25.76
N ARG A 184 -26.93 7.23 26.79
CA ARG A 184 -26.48 6.01 27.48
C ARG A 184 -27.55 4.95 27.32
N ARG A 185 -27.21 3.82 26.69
CA ARG A 185 -28.14 2.71 26.42
C ARG A 185 -27.67 1.41 27.06
N PHE A 186 -28.62 0.55 27.40
CA PHE A 186 -28.32 -0.76 27.95
C PHE A 186 -27.76 -1.69 26.86
N GLY A 187 -26.55 -2.22 27.06
CA GLY A 187 -25.82 -2.98 26.03
C GLY A 187 -26.15 -4.48 25.94
N GLY A 188 -26.97 -5.00 26.86
CA GLY A 188 -27.31 -6.42 26.95
C GLY A 188 -26.27 -7.28 27.70
N LEU A 189 -26.66 -8.48 28.12
CA LEU A 189 -25.84 -9.41 28.91
C LEU A 189 -24.79 -10.18 28.09
N SER A 190 -24.80 -10.08 26.75
CA SER A 190 -23.88 -10.80 25.86
C SER A 190 -22.46 -10.22 25.80
N ASP A 191 -22.24 -9.00 26.28
CA ASP A 191 -20.97 -8.26 26.18
C ASP A 191 -20.15 -8.28 27.50
N GLY A 192 -20.50 -9.14 28.46
CA GLY A 192 -19.80 -9.28 29.74
C GLY A 192 -20.17 -8.23 30.80
N VAL A 193 -19.65 -8.39 32.03
CA VAL A 193 -20.07 -7.63 33.24
C VAL A 193 -19.79 -6.12 33.15
N PHE A 194 -18.89 -5.68 32.26
CA PHE A 194 -18.60 -4.26 31.97
C PHE A 194 -19.46 -3.66 30.82
N GLY A 195 -20.29 -4.46 30.16
CA GLY A 195 -21.09 -4.08 28.98
C GLY A 195 -22.52 -3.59 29.27
N LEU A 196 -22.91 -3.42 30.55
CA LEU A 196 -24.30 -3.10 30.91
C LEU A 196 -24.78 -1.75 30.33
N VAL A 197 -23.92 -0.75 30.15
CA VAL A 197 -24.32 0.57 29.64
C VAL A 197 -23.31 1.08 28.61
N LYS A 198 -23.73 1.18 27.34
CA LYS A 198 -22.98 1.81 26.25
C LYS A 198 -23.24 3.31 26.21
N THR A 199 -22.18 4.10 26.17
CA THR A 199 -22.27 5.57 26.03
C THR A 199 -22.00 5.96 24.57
N HIS A 200 -22.98 6.58 23.93
CA HIS A 200 -22.92 7.04 22.56
C HIS A 200 -22.84 8.56 22.53
N LYS A 201 -21.66 9.11 22.19
CA LYS A 201 -21.46 10.57 22.05
C LYS A 201 -21.82 11.04 20.64
N GLY A 202 -22.23 12.30 20.51
CA GLY A 202 -22.43 12.95 19.20
C GLY A 202 -23.61 12.40 18.39
N VAL A 203 -24.62 11.83 19.04
CA VAL A 203 -25.74 11.15 18.35
C VAL A 203 -26.98 12.05 18.24
N PHE A 204 -27.88 11.70 17.32
CA PHE A 204 -29.19 12.30 17.14
C PHE A 204 -30.19 11.22 16.68
N THR A 205 -31.49 11.46 16.81
CA THR A 205 -32.54 10.56 16.31
C THR A 205 -33.02 10.98 14.92
N ALA A 206 -33.73 10.07 14.23
CA ALA A 206 -34.40 10.42 12.98
C ALA A 206 -35.36 11.60 13.16
N LYS A 207 -36.01 11.73 14.32
CA LYS A 207 -36.89 12.86 14.65
C LYS A 207 -36.11 14.18 14.70
N ASP A 208 -34.98 14.21 15.41
CA ASP A 208 -34.12 15.41 15.50
C ASP A 208 -33.68 15.89 14.10
N ALA A 209 -33.33 14.93 13.23
CA ALA A 209 -32.95 15.20 11.85
C ALA A 209 -34.12 15.75 11.02
N VAL A 210 -35.30 15.12 11.10
CA VAL A 210 -36.51 15.57 10.38
C VAL A 210 -36.95 16.95 10.85
N ASP A 211 -37.04 17.19 12.16
CA ASP A 211 -37.40 18.48 12.74
C ASP A 211 -36.44 19.59 12.26
N TRP A 212 -35.13 19.29 12.23
CA TRP A 212 -34.12 20.23 11.74
C TRP A 212 -34.28 20.52 10.25
N MET A 213 -34.51 19.49 9.41
CA MET A 213 -34.69 19.67 7.96
C MET A 213 -35.91 20.54 7.66
N MET A 214 -37.03 20.28 8.33
CA MET A 214 -38.27 21.06 8.20
C MET A 214 -38.07 22.52 8.63
N LYS A 215 -37.45 22.73 9.80
CA LYS A 215 -37.18 24.07 10.34
C LYS A 215 -36.28 24.92 9.44
N ASN A 216 -35.31 24.30 8.76
CA ASN A 216 -34.33 24.99 7.92
C ASN A 216 -34.71 24.99 6.43
N GLY A 217 -35.95 24.63 6.08
CA GLY A 217 -36.44 24.63 4.70
C GLY A 217 -35.67 23.67 3.78
N LYS A 218 -35.12 22.58 4.34
CA LYS A 218 -34.44 21.51 3.59
C LYS A 218 -35.39 20.39 3.14
N ALA A 219 -36.59 20.35 3.72
CA ALA A 219 -37.72 19.54 3.28
C ALA A 219 -39.02 20.29 3.57
N SER A 220 -40.04 20.08 2.74
CA SER A 220 -41.35 20.71 2.84
C SER A 220 -42.37 19.82 3.57
N THR A 221 -42.14 18.52 3.63
CA THR A 221 -42.95 17.54 4.36
C THR A 221 -42.09 16.56 5.15
N GLU A 222 -42.67 15.97 6.21
CA GLU A 222 -41.97 14.92 6.98
C GLU A 222 -41.62 13.71 6.12
N GLU A 223 -42.46 13.35 5.14
CA GLU A 223 -42.20 12.26 4.19
C GLU A 223 -41.01 12.56 3.27
N GLU A 224 -40.82 13.81 2.88
CA GLU A 224 -39.64 14.26 2.14
C GLU A 224 -38.38 14.21 3.02
N ALA A 225 -38.47 14.72 4.25
CA ALA A 225 -37.36 14.68 5.21
C ALA A 225 -36.96 13.24 5.56
N ALA A 226 -37.93 12.33 5.73
CA ALA A 226 -37.70 10.91 5.98
C ALA A 226 -37.04 10.22 4.77
N ARG A 227 -37.45 10.55 3.54
CA ARG A 227 -36.79 10.06 2.31
C ARG A 227 -35.36 10.56 2.21
N LEU A 228 -35.10 11.83 2.51
CA LEU A 228 -33.74 12.37 2.57
C LEU A 228 -32.89 11.68 3.63
N GLY A 229 -33.42 11.44 4.84
CA GLY A 229 -32.72 10.69 5.88
C GLY A 229 -32.46 9.23 5.50
N ALA A 230 -33.39 8.56 4.83
CA ALA A 230 -33.18 7.21 4.29
C ALA A 230 -32.13 7.20 3.18
N ALA A 231 -32.12 8.22 2.31
CA ALA A 231 -31.08 8.43 1.32
C ALA A 231 -29.72 8.67 2.01
N MET A 232 -29.66 9.45 3.10
CA MET A 232 -28.42 9.63 3.87
C MET A 232 -27.89 8.33 4.47
N VAL A 233 -28.76 7.43 4.95
CA VAL A 233 -28.31 6.10 5.41
C VAL A 233 -27.82 5.23 4.24
N ARG A 234 -28.56 5.21 3.13
CA ARG A 234 -28.23 4.45 1.92
C ARG A 234 -26.90 4.91 1.29
N GLU A 235 -26.70 6.22 1.20
CA GLU A 235 -25.46 6.85 0.74
C GLU A 235 -24.39 6.92 1.84
N ARG A 236 -24.69 6.37 3.03
CA ARG A 236 -23.77 6.25 4.16
C ARG A 236 -23.21 7.59 4.64
N LEU A 237 -23.99 8.65 4.62
CA LEU A 237 -23.65 9.95 5.19
C LEU A 237 -23.85 9.96 6.72
N ILE A 238 -24.83 9.18 7.18
CA ILE A 238 -25.14 8.94 8.58
C ILE A 238 -25.24 7.43 8.82
N GLY A 239 -24.83 6.96 9.99
CA GLY A 239 -24.90 5.54 10.38
C GLY A 239 -25.76 5.36 11.62
N ASP A 240 -26.56 4.28 11.64
CA ASP A 240 -27.14 3.75 12.88
C ASP A 240 -25.99 3.24 13.76
N VAL A 241 -25.95 3.73 14.99
CA VAL A 241 -24.90 3.39 15.96
C VAL A 241 -24.96 1.92 16.39
N ASP A 242 -26.13 1.27 16.28
CA ASP A 242 -26.32 -0.15 16.55
C ASP A 242 -26.39 -0.99 15.26
N ALA A 243 -26.19 -0.37 14.08
CA ALA A 243 -26.12 -0.98 12.76
C ALA A 243 -27.26 -1.96 12.42
N THR A 244 -28.48 -1.71 12.93
CA THR A 244 -29.59 -2.67 12.90
C THR A 244 -30.90 -2.10 12.35
N HIS A 245 -31.00 -0.77 12.21
CA HIS A 245 -32.25 -0.10 11.92
C HIS A 245 -32.16 0.79 10.67
N ALA A 246 -33.26 0.80 9.91
CA ALA A 246 -33.49 1.77 8.85
C ALA A 246 -33.77 3.17 9.44
N PHE A 247 -33.59 4.22 8.63
CA PHE A 247 -33.98 5.58 9.01
C PHE A 247 -35.50 5.68 9.13
N ARG A 248 -36.01 5.78 10.36
CA ARG A 248 -37.44 5.92 10.65
C ARG A 248 -37.66 6.81 11.87
N VAL A 249 -38.64 7.71 11.78
CA VAL A 249 -39.09 8.49 12.93
C VAL A 249 -39.91 7.57 13.83
N VAL A 250 -39.49 7.40 15.07
CA VAL A 250 -40.18 6.58 16.08
C VAL A 250 -40.21 7.38 17.37
N ASP A 251 -41.41 7.63 17.89
CA ASP A 251 -41.60 8.25 19.20
C ASP A 251 -41.55 7.17 20.29
N ALA A 252 -40.34 6.68 20.57
CA ALA A 252 -40.08 5.69 21.62
C ALA A 252 -38.75 5.97 22.33
N ALA A 253 -38.65 5.54 23.59
CA ALA A 253 -37.45 5.74 24.42
C ALA A 253 -36.21 5.02 23.85
N ASP A 254 -36.40 4.04 22.98
CA ASP A 254 -35.38 3.24 22.31
C ASP A 254 -35.16 3.62 20.83
N ALA A 255 -35.70 4.77 20.37
CA ALA A 255 -35.62 5.21 18.98
C ALA A 255 -34.20 5.10 18.39
N PRO A 256 -34.01 4.63 17.15
CA PRO A 256 -32.67 4.41 16.61
C PRO A 256 -31.79 5.67 16.69
N LEU A 257 -30.54 5.48 17.13
CA LEU A 257 -29.57 6.56 17.22
C LEU A 257 -28.73 6.60 15.95
N PHE A 258 -28.69 7.76 15.33
CA PHE A 258 -27.87 8.04 14.17
C PHE A 258 -26.71 8.94 14.57
N ARG A 259 -25.65 8.87 13.77
CA ARG A 259 -24.49 9.73 13.89
C ARG A 259 -23.96 10.04 12.50
N PHE A 260 -23.42 11.24 12.30
CA PHE A 260 -22.64 11.52 11.10
C PHE A 260 -21.43 10.60 11.06
N ARG A 261 -21.13 10.03 9.89
CA ARG A 261 -19.95 9.16 9.76
C ARG A 261 -18.65 9.88 10.07
N SER A 262 -18.55 11.16 9.71
CA SER A 262 -17.42 12.04 10.06
C SER A 262 -17.19 12.17 11.57
N GLU A 263 -18.19 11.85 12.38
CA GLU A 263 -18.16 11.97 13.84
C GLU A 263 -18.20 10.61 14.54
N ALA A 264 -18.24 9.52 13.77
CA ALA A 264 -18.22 8.18 14.33
C ALA A 264 -16.99 8.03 15.25
N PRO A 265 -17.17 7.55 16.49
CA PRO A 265 -16.07 7.16 17.35
C PRO A 265 -15.48 5.90 16.74
N SER A 266 -14.60 6.06 15.78
CA SER A 266 -13.51 5.13 15.54
C SER A 266 -12.62 5.11 16.80
N LEU A 267 -11.87 4.03 16.93
CA LEU A 267 -10.98 3.73 18.05
C LEU A 267 -10.01 4.89 18.35
N GLY A 268 -10.45 5.89 19.10
CA GLY A 268 -9.64 7.04 19.54
C GLY A 268 -9.43 8.18 18.52
N CYS A 269 -9.55 7.99 17.20
CA CYS A 269 -9.42 9.06 16.19
C CYS A 269 -10.30 8.80 14.95
N ALA A 270 -11.03 9.82 14.47
CA ALA A 270 -11.86 9.75 13.25
C ALA A 270 -11.04 9.27 12.04
N PRO A 271 -11.61 8.51 11.08
CA PRO A 271 -10.87 8.12 9.88
C PRO A 271 -10.32 9.35 9.16
N LEU A 272 -9.09 9.26 8.67
CA LEU A 272 -8.35 10.42 8.15
C LEU A 272 -9.00 11.08 6.93
N ASN A 273 -9.79 10.31 6.18
CA ASN A 273 -10.53 10.79 5.02
C ASN A 273 -12.01 11.09 5.32
N ALA A 274 -12.42 11.13 6.60
CA ALA A 274 -13.82 11.35 6.98
C ALA A 274 -14.11 12.79 7.43
N ALA A 275 -13.14 13.71 7.34
CA ALA A 275 -13.33 15.12 7.68
C ALA A 275 -14.44 15.77 6.85
N ASN A 276 -14.52 15.46 5.56
CA ASN A 276 -15.63 15.81 4.69
C ASN A 276 -16.30 14.54 4.14
N LEU A 277 -17.59 14.64 3.83
CA LEU A 277 -18.34 13.55 3.21
C LEU A 277 -18.25 13.66 1.68
N TYR A 278 -17.79 12.59 1.04
CA TYR A 278 -17.72 12.55 -0.41
C TYR A 278 -19.11 12.44 -1.03
N ALA A 279 -19.49 13.47 -1.79
CA ALA A 279 -20.83 13.59 -2.35
C ALA A 279 -20.97 13.10 -3.79
N GLY A 280 -19.84 12.91 -4.49
CA GLY A 280 -19.81 12.48 -5.89
C GLY A 280 -20.15 11.00 -6.09
N HIS A 281 -20.29 10.62 -7.35
CA HIS A 281 -20.24 9.22 -7.74
C HIS A 281 -18.77 8.78 -7.78
N ALA A 282 -18.41 7.80 -6.96
CA ALA A 282 -17.05 7.28 -6.95
C ALA A 282 -16.70 6.60 -8.27
N ARG A 283 -15.47 6.82 -8.75
CA ARG A 283 -14.85 6.07 -9.84
C ARG A 283 -14.66 4.61 -9.41
N ASP A 284 -14.22 3.79 -10.38
CA ASP A 284 -13.79 2.43 -10.09
C ASP A 284 -12.74 2.42 -8.96
N ALA A 285 -12.89 1.51 -8.00
CA ALA A 285 -12.05 1.47 -6.81
C ALA A 285 -10.56 1.40 -7.16
N LYS A 286 -10.19 0.70 -8.24
CA LYS A 286 -8.78 0.61 -8.67
C LYS A 286 -8.21 1.96 -9.08
N ILE A 287 -8.98 2.73 -9.86
CA ILE A 287 -8.59 4.06 -10.32
C ILE A 287 -8.45 5.01 -9.13
N VAL A 288 -9.35 4.91 -8.15
CA VAL A 288 -9.26 5.72 -6.92
C VAL A 288 -8.02 5.37 -6.11
N ALA A 289 -7.72 4.08 -5.91
CA ALA A 289 -6.53 3.67 -5.16
C ALA A 289 -5.22 4.05 -5.86
N GLU A 290 -5.16 3.92 -7.19
CA GLU A 290 -4.01 4.35 -7.99
C GLU A 290 -3.80 5.87 -7.93
N ASP A 291 -4.87 6.67 -8.01
CA ASP A 291 -4.83 8.13 -7.91
C ASP A 291 -4.36 8.59 -6.51
N VAL A 292 -4.97 8.04 -5.45
CA VAL A 292 -4.58 8.30 -4.05
C VAL A 292 -3.10 7.97 -3.83
N ARG A 293 -2.65 6.81 -4.30
CA ARG A 293 -1.24 6.40 -4.19
C ARG A 293 -0.32 7.28 -5.03
N GLY A 294 -0.69 7.59 -6.27
CA GLY A 294 0.12 8.42 -7.16
C GLY A 294 0.38 9.80 -6.58
N ARG A 295 -0.64 10.40 -5.95
CA ARG A 295 -0.53 11.69 -5.26
C ARG A 295 0.40 11.62 -4.06
N ILE A 296 0.24 10.62 -3.19
CA ILE A 296 1.08 10.53 -1.98
C ILE A 296 2.54 10.24 -2.32
N LEU A 297 2.81 9.50 -3.39
CA LEU A 297 4.18 9.23 -3.81
C LEU A 297 4.85 10.39 -4.51
N LYS A 298 4.08 11.17 -5.27
CA LYS A 298 4.59 12.43 -5.78
C LYS A 298 5.04 13.33 -4.64
N LEU A 299 4.23 13.42 -3.57
CA LEU A 299 4.60 14.16 -2.36
C LEU A 299 5.80 13.53 -1.66
N TYR A 300 5.82 12.21 -1.52
CA TYR A 300 6.94 11.51 -0.90
C TYR A 300 8.26 11.80 -1.64
N ASP A 301 8.25 11.77 -2.97
CA ASP A 301 9.43 12.01 -3.80
C ASP A 301 9.88 13.48 -3.79
N GLU A 302 8.94 14.42 -3.79
CA GLU A 302 9.22 15.87 -3.76
C GLU A 302 9.88 16.31 -2.44
N PHE A 303 9.57 15.61 -1.34
CA PHE A 303 10.07 15.92 0.00
C PHE A 303 11.09 14.87 0.52
N LEU A 304 11.59 14.00 -0.35
CA LEU A 304 12.68 13.08 -0.06
C LEU A 304 14.01 13.83 -0.10
N SER A 305 14.87 13.62 0.89
CA SER A 305 16.22 14.16 0.92
C SER A 305 17.05 13.70 -0.28
N ASP A 306 18.05 14.50 -0.69
CA ASP A 306 18.89 14.21 -1.86
C ASP A 306 19.61 12.85 -1.76
N ASP A 307 19.96 12.42 -0.54
CA ASP A 307 20.58 11.11 -0.27
C ASP A 307 19.57 9.93 -0.24
N GLY A 308 18.28 10.22 -0.38
CA GLY A 308 17.18 9.25 -0.37
C GLY A 308 16.91 8.61 1.00
N ARG A 309 17.49 9.15 2.08
CA ARG A 309 17.46 8.54 3.41
C ARG A 309 16.42 9.12 4.35
N ALA A 310 15.84 10.28 4.05
CA ALA A 310 14.89 10.94 4.93
C ALA A 310 13.77 11.62 4.15
N VAL A 311 12.57 11.69 4.74
CA VAL A 311 11.44 12.44 4.16
C VAL A 311 11.01 13.55 5.11
N ASP A 312 10.85 14.76 4.59
CA ASP A 312 10.30 15.90 5.32
C ASP A 312 8.77 15.82 5.38
N TYR A 313 8.25 14.98 6.28
CA TYR A 313 6.80 14.82 6.49
C TYR A 313 6.12 16.11 6.98
N ASP A 314 6.84 17.00 7.67
CA ASP A 314 6.31 18.30 8.11
C ASP A 314 6.12 19.23 6.90
N GLY A 315 7.06 19.22 5.96
CA GLY A 315 6.96 19.88 4.66
C GLY A 315 5.81 19.33 3.81
N VAL A 316 5.69 17.99 3.71
CA VAL A 316 4.56 17.34 3.02
C VAL A 316 3.24 17.84 3.58
N ARG A 317 3.05 17.80 4.90
CA ARG A 317 1.80 18.22 5.57
C ARG A 317 1.40 19.66 5.25
N GLN A 318 2.37 20.56 5.07
CA GLN A 318 2.13 21.98 4.81
C GLN A 318 1.90 22.30 3.32
N SER A 319 2.20 21.35 2.43
CA SER A 319 2.08 21.54 0.98
C SER A 319 0.62 21.57 0.50
N ASP A 320 0.38 22.28 -0.60
CA ASP A 320 -0.94 22.26 -1.27
C ASP A 320 -1.24 20.88 -1.87
N GLY A 321 -0.22 20.16 -2.36
CA GLY A 321 -0.41 18.82 -2.89
C GLY A 321 -0.91 17.82 -1.84
N PHE A 322 -0.59 18.02 -0.56
CA PHE A 322 -1.14 17.20 0.51
C PHE A 322 -2.63 17.46 0.75
N LYS A 323 -3.11 18.71 0.58
CA LYS A 323 -4.55 19.01 0.61
C LYS A 323 -5.28 18.28 -0.52
N ASP A 324 -4.74 18.36 -1.73
CA ASP A 324 -5.27 17.65 -2.91
C ASP A 324 -5.30 16.12 -2.70
N PHE A 325 -4.32 15.58 -1.99
CA PHE A 325 -4.28 14.17 -1.63
C PHE A 325 -5.37 13.80 -0.60
N VAL A 326 -5.54 14.60 0.46
CA VAL A 326 -6.58 14.37 1.46
C VAL A 326 -7.96 14.42 0.82
N GLU A 327 -8.23 15.40 -0.03
CA GLU A 327 -9.50 15.52 -0.78
C GLU A 327 -9.73 14.29 -1.69
N ALA A 328 -8.69 13.81 -2.39
CA ALA A 328 -8.79 12.60 -3.20
C ALA A 328 -9.12 11.34 -2.37
N CYS A 329 -8.68 11.27 -1.11
CA CYS A 329 -8.98 10.15 -0.22
C CYS A 329 -10.46 10.12 0.20
N GLU A 330 -11.19 11.23 0.14
CA GLU A 330 -12.61 11.27 0.50
C GLU A 330 -13.44 10.34 -0.40
N GLU A 331 -13.08 10.22 -1.68
CA GLU A 331 -13.76 9.35 -2.65
C GLU A 331 -13.79 7.86 -2.25
N LEU A 332 -12.78 7.42 -1.47
CA LEU A 332 -12.71 6.06 -0.93
C LEU A 332 -13.96 5.68 -0.13
N GLN A 333 -14.65 6.65 0.49
CA GLN A 333 -15.87 6.42 1.26
C GLN A 333 -16.97 5.73 0.45
N ARG A 334 -16.98 5.88 -0.88
CA ARG A 334 -18.09 5.46 -1.76
C ARG A 334 -17.69 4.48 -2.86
N VAL A 335 -16.45 4.01 -2.89
CA VAL A 335 -16.01 3.00 -3.87
C VAL A 335 -16.80 1.69 -3.73
N ASN A 336 -16.90 0.91 -4.80
CA ASN A 336 -17.51 -0.40 -4.77
C ASN A 336 -16.44 -1.52 -4.73
N LEU A 337 -16.33 -2.20 -3.59
CA LEU A 337 -15.36 -3.28 -3.40
C LEU A 337 -15.87 -4.66 -3.87
N ASN A 338 -17.18 -4.83 -4.07
CA ASN A 338 -17.76 -6.12 -4.42
C ASN A 338 -17.44 -6.57 -5.86
N ALA A 339 -17.11 -5.61 -6.73
CA ALA A 339 -16.80 -5.88 -8.13
C ALA A 339 -15.34 -6.31 -8.35
N LEU A 340 -14.48 -6.19 -7.34
CA LEU A 340 -13.05 -6.45 -7.48
C LEU A 340 -12.76 -7.95 -7.50
N SER A 341 -11.94 -8.38 -8.46
CA SER A 341 -11.27 -9.68 -8.44
C SER A 341 -10.37 -9.82 -7.20
N ARG A 342 -9.83 -11.02 -6.97
CA ARG A 342 -8.89 -11.24 -5.87
C ARG A 342 -7.65 -10.35 -6.05
N GLU A 343 -7.08 -10.35 -7.24
CA GLU A 343 -5.86 -9.62 -7.61
C GLU A 343 -6.09 -8.10 -7.55
N GLU A 344 -7.22 -7.62 -8.06
CA GLU A 344 -7.62 -6.21 -7.96
C GLU A 344 -7.79 -5.78 -6.50
N ARG A 345 -8.38 -6.64 -5.67
CA ARG A 345 -8.57 -6.37 -4.24
C ARG A 345 -7.25 -6.35 -3.48
N MET A 346 -6.34 -7.27 -3.78
CA MET A 346 -4.99 -7.27 -3.21
C MET A 346 -4.24 -5.98 -3.54
N ALA A 347 -4.17 -5.62 -4.82
CA ALA A 347 -3.52 -4.39 -5.27
C ALA A 347 -4.14 -3.14 -4.61
N PHE A 348 -5.48 -3.07 -4.59
CA PHE A 348 -6.23 -1.99 -3.95
C PHE A 348 -5.82 -1.81 -2.48
N PHE A 349 -5.88 -2.88 -1.68
CA PHE A 349 -5.63 -2.78 -0.24
C PHE A 349 -4.16 -2.60 0.12
N ILE A 350 -3.22 -3.13 -0.67
CA ILE A 350 -1.77 -2.88 -0.47
C ILE A 350 -1.47 -1.40 -0.75
N ASN A 351 -1.95 -0.86 -1.87
CA ASN A 351 -1.77 0.55 -2.20
C ASN A 351 -2.39 1.46 -1.14
N LEU A 352 -3.58 1.09 -0.66
CA LEU A 352 -4.29 1.87 0.35
C LEU A 352 -3.60 1.83 1.71
N TYR A 353 -3.12 0.66 2.15
CA TYR A 353 -2.34 0.53 3.38
C TYR A 353 -1.10 1.43 3.33
N ASN A 354 -0.35 1.38 2.22
CA ASN A 354 0.87 2.17 2.06
C ASN A 354 0.57 3.68 2.09
N ALA A 355 -0.50 4.12 1.42
CA ALA A 355 -0.94 5.51 1.47
C ALA A 355 -1.42 5.93 2.86
N LEU A 356 -2.13 5.04 3.58
CA LEU A 356 -2.64 5.28 4.92
C LEU A 356 -1.51 5.45 5.94
N VAL A 357 -0.45 4.65 5.85
CA VAL A 357 0.72 4.78 6.72
C VAL A 357 1.40 6.14 6.52
N ILE A 358 1.63 6.56 5.27
CA ILE A 358 2.24 7.88 4.99
C ILE A 358 1.35 9.01 5.49
N HIS A 359 0.05 8.96 5.19
CA HIS A 359 -0.91 9.97 5.66
C HIS A 359 -0.94 10.04 7.19
N GLY A 360 -1.01 8.89 7.86
CA GLY A 360 -0.93 8.81 9.32
C GLY A 360 0.33 9.44 9.88
N THR A 361 1.49 9.18 9.27
CA THR A 361 2.76 9.79 9.68
C THR A 361 2.74 11.32 9.50
N CYS A 362 2.20 11.84 8.40
CA CYS A 362 2.05 13.29 8.21
C CYS A 362 1.13 13.94 9.26
N VAL A 363 0.10 13.22 9.73
CA VAL A 363 -0.91 13.76 10.65
C VAL A 363 -0.52 13.62 12.12
N PHE A 364 0.01 12.47 12.50
CA PHE A 364 0.28 12.12 13.91
C PHE A 364 1.77 12.14 14.26
N GLY A 365 2.65 12.27 13.26
CA GLY A 365 4.07 12.05 13.41
C GLY A 365 4.41 10.57 13.48
N THR A 366 5.70 10.27 13.52
CA THR A 366 6.17 8.89 13.46
C THR A 366 6.21 8.24 14.85
N PRO A 367 5.70 7.00 15.00
CA PRO A 367 5.77 6.29 16.28
C PRO A 367 7.22 6.01 16.67
N LYS A 368 7.57 6.31 17.92
CA LYS A 368 8.97 6.27 18.41
C LYS A 368 9.33 4.98 19.13
N ASN A 369 8.34 4.19 19.51
CA ASN A 369 8.52 2.96 20.26
C ASN A 369 7.44 1.93 19.90
N THR A 370 7.61 0.70 20.39
CA THR A 370 6.72 -0.43 20.09
C THR A 370 5.27 -0.17 20.51
N LEU A 371 5.02 0.49 21.65
CA LEU A 371 3.65 0.75 22.12
C LEU A 371 2.96 1.80 21.25
N GLU A 372 3.64 2.91 20.93
CA GLU A 372 3.13 3.92 19.99
C GLU A 372 2.88 3.33 18.61
N ARG A 373 3.72 2.38 18.18
CA ARG A 373 3.55 1.69 16.91
C ARG A 373 2.29 0.84 16.89
N LEU A 374 2.06 0.03 17.94
CA LEU A 374 0.82 -0.75 18.07
C LEU A 374 -0.41 0.17 18.11
N ASP A 375 -0.32 1.30 18.81
CA ASP A 375 -1.39 2.30 18.86
C ASP A 375 -1.65 2.93 17.47
N PHE A 376 -0.59 3.28 16.74
CA PHE A 376 -0.67 3.83 15.40
C PHE A 376 -1.40 2.88 14.45
N PHE A 377 -0.93 1.63 14.30
CA PHE A 377 -1.49 0.70 13.33
C PHE A 377 -2.92 0.23 13.68
N SER A 378 -3.28 0.25 14.97
CA SER A 378 -4.62 -0.12 15.43
C SER A 378 -5.65 1.01 15.38
N LYS A 379 -5.23 2.26 15.15
CA LYS A 379 -6.13 3.44 15.16
C LYS A 379 -6.16 4.23 13.86
N VAL A 380 -5.00 4.40 13.21
CA VAL A 380 -4.89 5.11 11.93
C VAL A 380 -5.74 4.37 10.90
N SER A 381 -6.73 5.07 10.33
CA SER A 381 -7.77 4.43 9.53
C SER A 381 -8.31 5.31 8.42
N TYR A 382 -8.89 4.65 7.41
CA TYR A 382 -9.76 5.26 6.40
C TYR A 382 -11.17 4.69 6.47
N ASP A 383 -12.15 5.49 6.07
CA ASP A 383 -13.47 5.01 5.68
C ASP A 383 -13.43 4.61 4.20
N VAL A 384 -13.64 3.33 3.92
CA VAL A 384 -13.58 2.73 2.59
C VAL A 384 -14.88 2.00 2.33
N ALA A 385 -15.55 2.39 1.25
CA ALA A 385 -16.85 1.85 0.87
C ALA A 385 -17.81 1.82 2.07
N GLY A 386 -17.78 2.85 2.91
CA GLY A 386 -18.60 2.99 4.10
C GLY A 386 -18.31 1.98 5.21
N ALA A 387 -17.07 1.55 5.39
CA ALA A 387 -16.61 0.84 6.59
C ALA A 387 -15.23 1.37 7.00
N VAL A 388 -14.97 1.43 8.29
CA VAL A 388 -13.66 1.89 8.80
C VAL A 388 -12.67 0.74 8.68
N TYR A 389 -11.49 1.02 8.14
CA TYR A 389 -10.38 0.10 8.04
C TYR A 389 -9.14 0.75 8.63
N THR A 390 -8.64 0.19 9.74
CA THR A 390 -7.32 0.52 10.27
C THR A 390 -6.22 -0.16 9.46
N CYS A 391 -4.96 0.22 9.66
CA CYS A 391 -3.85 -0.52 9.08
C CYS A 391 -3.89 -2.01 9.49
N ASP A 392 -4.15 -2.31 10.78
CA ASP A 392 -4.31 -3.67 11.27
C ASP A 392 -5.47 -4.42 10.61
N ASP A 393 -6.60 -3.74 10.38
CA ASP A 393 -7.75 -4.32 9.68
C ASP A 393 -7.40 -4.67 8.23
N ILE A 394 -6.63 -3.83 7.55
CA ILE A 394 -6.20 -4.09 6.16
C ILE A 394 -5.19 -5.24 6.12
N GLU A 395 -4.13 -5.19 6.93
CA GLU A 395 -3.08 -6.21 6.94
C GLU A 395 -3.63 -7.55 7.46
N ASN A 396 -4.10 -7.57 8.70
CA ASN A 396 -4.46 -8.82 9.39
C ASN A 396 -5.87 -9.30 9.00
N GLY A 397 -6.80 -8.37 8.84
CA GLY A 397 -8.19 -8.64 8.51
C GLY A 397 -8.37 -9.03 7.04
N ILE A 398 -7.92 -8.17 6.12
CA ILE A 398 -8.16 -8.36 4.68
C ILE A 398 -7.08 -9.20 4.01
N LEU A 399 -5.82 -8.76 4.04
CA LEU A 399 -4.75 -9.34 3.22
C LEU A 399 -4.24 -10.69 3.78
N ARG A 400 -4.17 -10.81 5.12
CA ARG A 400 -3.74 -12.05 5.80
C ARG A 400 -4.86 -13.08 5.97
N GLY A 401 -6.04 -12.87 5.41
CA GLY A 401 -7.14 -13.85 5.52
C GLY A 401 -7.84 -13.84 6.89
N ASN A 402 -7.99 -12.67 7.53
CA ASN A 402 -8.56 -12.49 8.86
C ASN A 402 -7.83 -13.29 9.96
N ARG A 403 -6.49 -13.27 9.93
CA ARG A 403 -5.62 -13.91 10.92
C ARG A 403 -5.34 -12.99 12.11
N PRO A 404 -5.01 -13.53 13.28
CA PRO A 404 -4.56 -12.72 14.42
C PRO A 404 -3.26 -11.96 14.10
N GLY A 405 -3.17 -10.71 14.56
CA GLY A 405 -1.96 -9.91 14.45
C GLY A 405 -0.80 -10.42 15.33
N ALA A 406 0.42 -10.00 15.01
CA ALA A 406 1.65 -10.46 15.68
C ALA A 406 1.71 -10.14 17.19
N ALA A 407 1.04 -9.07 17.63
CA ALA A 407 1.00 -8.65 19.04
C ALA A 407 -0.11 -9.31 19.87
N THR A 408 -0.87 -10.24 19.29
CA THR A 408 -1.94 -10.94 20.03
C THR A 408 -1.36 -11.98 20.99
N ILE A 409 -2.10 -12.27 22.07
CA ILE A 409 -1.70 -13.28 23.07
C ILE A 409 -1.40 -14.63 22.41
N GLY A 410 -2.20 -15.03 21.42
CA GLY A 410 -1.99 -16.28 20.68
C GLY A 410 -0.71 -16.27 19.87
N ALA A 411 -0.38 -15.16 19.20
CA ALA A 411 0.88 -15.01 18.49
C ALA A 411 2.09 -15.05 19.45
N LEU A 412 2.03 -14.30 20.55
CA LEU A 412 3.08 -14.26 21.58
C LEU A 412 3.28 -15.61 22.28
N ALA A 413 2.21 -16.36 22.52
CA ALA A 413 2.25 -17.70 23.11
C ALA A 413 2.59 -18.80 22.10
N GLY A 414 2.84 -18.47 20.82
CA GLY A 414 3.12 -19.43 19.76
C GLY A 414 1.94 -20.36 19.42
N LYS A 415 0.71 -19.95 19.75
CA LYS A 415 -0.54 -20.68 19.50
C LYS A 415 -1.58 -19.73 18.91
N PRO A 416 -1.52 -19.43 17.60
CA PRO A 416 -2.41 -18.47 16.95
C PRO A 416 -3.91 -18.78 17.12
N SER A 417 -4.25 -20.07 17.26
CA SER A 417 -5.63 -20.53 17.52
C SER A 417 -6.25 -19.99 18.81
N LEU A 418 -5.43 -19.49 19.75
CA LEU A 418 -5.90 -18.82 20.97
C LEU A 418 -6.35 -17.38 20.74
N SER A 419 -6.15 -16.83 19.54
CA SER A 419 -6.56 -15.47 19.18
C SER A 419 -7.47 -15.48 17.97
N ARG A 420 -8.34 -14.48 17.89
CA ARG A 420 -9.23 -14.27 16.74
C ARG A 420 -8.65 -13.18 15.84
N GLY A 421 -8.96 -13.25 14.55
CA GLY A 421 -8.67 -12.15 13.62
C GLY A 421 -9.50 -10.90 13.92
N PRO A 422 -9.19 -9.78 13.26
CA PRO A 422 -9.86 -8.49 13.49
C PRO A 422 -11.38 -8.53 13.28
N PHE A 423 -11.86 -9.34 12.33
CA PHE A 423 -13.25 -9.35 11.92
C PHE A 423 -14.06 -10.51 12.51
N ARG A 424 -15.09 -10.17 13.28
CA ARG A 424 -16.06 -11.13 13.85
C ARG A 424 -16.98 -11.69 12.76
N GLU A 425 -17.63 -12.81 13.03
CA GLU A 425 -18.44 -13.56 12.05
C GLU A 425 -19.45 -12.72 11.24
N LYS A 426 -20.10 -11.74 11.86
CA LYS A 426 -21.10 -10.85 11.22
C LYS A 426 -20.53 -9.54 10.70
N ASP A 427 -19.21 -9.34 10.76
CA ASP A 427 -18.57 -8.12 10.29
C ASP A 427 -18.63 -8.07 8.75
N PRO A 428 -19.26 -7.04 8.14
CA PRO A 428 -19.42 -6.97 6.69
C PRO A 428 -18.10 -6.89 5.93
N ARG A 429 -17.02 -6.43 6.58
CA ARG A 429 -15.67 -6.36 5.98
C ARG A 429 -15.13 -7.75 5.64
N ARG A 430 -15.68 -8.82 6.24
CA ARG A 430 -15.31 -10.22 5.92
C ARG A 430 -15.57 -10.59 4.46
N ASN A 431 -16.53 -9.95 3.80
CA ASN A 431 -16.83 -10.20 2.38
C ASN A 431 -15.69 -9.78 1.45
N HIS A 432 -14.75 -8.97 1.95
CA HIS A 432 -13.61 -8.45 1.19
C HIS A 432 -12.29 -9.13 1.55
N VAL A 433 -12.31 -10.15 2.42
CA VAL A 433 -11.09 -10.88 2.79
C VAL A 433 -10.45 -11.53 1.55
N VAL A 434 -9.13 -11.43 1.45
CA VAL A 434 -8.36 -12.05 0.37
C VAL A 434 -7.97 -13.46 0.77
N LEU A 435 -8.39 -14.44 -0.03
CA LEU A 435 -8.02 -15.84 0.11
C LEU A 435 -7.66 -16.42 -1.28
N PRO A 436 -6.68 -17.34 -1.39
CA PRO A 436 -5.73 -17.70 -0.34
C PRO A 436 -4.83 -16.53 0.01
N MET A 437 -4.41 -16.49 1.27
CA MET A 437 -3.45 -15.51 1.77
C MET A 437 -2.08 -15.74 1.11
N ASP A 438 -1.42 -14.65 0.74
CA ASP A 438 -0.11 -14.65 0.11
C ASP A 438 0.94 -14.11 1.10
N PRO A 439 1.95 -14.89 1.50
CA PRO A 439 2.94 -14.44 2.49
C PRO A 439 3.83 -13.28 1.98
N ARG A 440 3.89 -13.05 0.66
CA ARG A 440 4.70 -11.97 0.07
C ARG A 440 4.18 -10.58 0.41
N ILE A 441 2.93 -10.45 0.85
CA ILE A 441 2.36 -9.15 1.29
C ILE A 441 3.20 -8.49 2.39
N HIS A 442 3.84 -9.28 3.26
CA HIS A 442 4.67 -8.76 4.36
C HIS A 442 5.85 -7.92 3.88
N PHE A 443 6.30 -8.14 2.64
CA PHE A 443 7.39 -7.40 2.02
C PHE A 443 6.89 -6.24 1.15
N ALA A 444 5.57 -6.16 0.94
CA ALA A 444 4.92 -5.14 0.13
C ALA A 444 4.31 -4.00 0.93
N LEU A 445 4.00 -4.26 2.20
CA LEU A 445 3.41 -3.31 3.13
C LEU A 445 4.48 -2.46 3.81
N VAL A 446 4.30 -1.14 3.76
CA VAL A 446 5.22 -0.18 4.37
C VAL A 446 5.04 -0.23 5.88
N CYS A 447 6.02 -0.81 6.56
CA CYS A 447 6.07 -0.82 8.01
C CYS A 447 6.55 0.52 8.60
N GLY A 448 6.96 1.50 7.79
CA GLY A 448 7.48 2.78 8.28
C GLY A 448 8.74 2.62 9.14
N ALA A 449 9.58 1.62 8.91
CA ALA A 449 10.91 1.45 9.49
C ALA A 449 11.97 1.65 8.39
N ARG A 450 13.20 2.00 8.76
CA ARG A 450 14.33 2.21 7.83
C ARG A 450 14.65 0.98 6.97
N SER A 451 14.38 -0.22 7.47
CA SER A 451 14.56 -1.49 6.75
C SER A 451 13.41 -1.87 5.81
N CYS A 452 12.34 -1.07 5.68
CA CYS A 452 11.25 -1.40 4.77
C CYS A 452 11.64 -1.06 3.31
N PRO A 453 11.33 -1.92 2.32
CA PRO A 453 11.66 -1.66 0.92
C PRO A 453 10.92 -0.43 0.39
N PRO A 454 11.39 0.17 -0.73
CA PRO A 454 10.76 1.35 -1.29
C PRO A 454 9.32 1.13 -1.73
N ILE A 455 8.52 2.19 -1.65
CA ILE A 455 7.08 2.13 -1.89
C ILE A 455 6.78 1.90 -3.37
N ARG A 456 6.31 0.69 -3.70
CA ARG A 456 6.06 0.23 -5.07
C ARG A 456 4.63 0.48 -5.53
N VAL A 457 4.41 0.42 -6.84
CA VAL A 457 3.06 0.40 -7.44
C VAL A 457 2.63 -1.04 -7.45
N TYR A 458 1.44 -1.32 -6.95
CA TYR A 458 0.82 -2.61 -7.11
C TYR A 458 -0.38 -2.48 -8.05
N THR A 459 -0.36 -3.23 -9.14
CA THR A 459 -1.41 -3.26 -10.16
C THR A 459 -2.03 -4.64 -10.19
N ALA A 460 -3.31 -4.74 -10.50
CA ALA A 460 -3.99 -6.04 -10.54
C ALA A 460 -3.34 -6.98 -11.57
N GLU A 461 -2.88 -6.41 -12.68
CA GLU A 461 -2.28 -7.10 -13.81
C GLU A 461 -0.91 -7.68 -13.49
N ASN A 462 -0.17 -7.07 -12.56
CA ASN A 462 1.21 -7.45 -12.24
C ASN A 462 1.43 -7.84 -10.77
N ILE A 463 0.36 -7.97 -9.98
CA ILE A 463 0.43 -8.12 -8.53
C ILE A 463 1.36 -9.25 -8.10
N ASP A 464 1.31 -10.41 -8.78
CA ASP A 464 2.17 -11.55 -8.47
C ASP A 464 3.64 -11.24 -8.67
N ARG A 465 3.99 -10.58 -9.79
CA ARG A 465 5.36 -10.18 -10.09
C ARG A 465 5.84 -9.10 -9.13
N GLU A 466 4.99 -8.12 -8.82
CA GLU A 466 5.35 -6.99 -7.95
C GLU A 466 5.57 -7.43 -6.50
N LEU A 467 4.73 -8.36 -6.00
CA LEU A 467 4.92 -9.01 -4.70
C LEU A 467 6.20 -9.86 -4.66
N GLU A 468 6.47 -10.60 -5.74
CA GLU A 468 7.70 -11.37 -5.86
C GLU A 468 8.94 -10.46 -5.88
N ASP A 469 8.91 -9.37 -6.64
CA ASP A 469 10.02 -8.41 -6.70
C ASP A 469 10.20 -7.67 -5.35
N ALA A 470 9.13 -7.45 -4.59
CA ALA A 470 9.20 -6.92 -3.23
C ALA A 470 9.87 -7.91 -2.28
N ALA A 471 9.51 -9.19 -2.36
CA ALA A 471 10.16 -10.25 -1.59
C ALA A 471 11.65 -10.40 -1.93
N PHE A 472 12.03 -10.41 -3.21
CA PHE A 472 13.43 -10.45 -3.62
C PHE A 472 14.23 -9.26 -3.09
N SER A 473 13.67 -8.06 -3.20
CA SER A 473 14.31 -6.83 -2.70
C SER A 473 14.48 -6.84 -1.20
N PHE A 474 13.55 -7.44 -0.45
CA PHE A 474 13.65 -7.58 1.00
C PHE A 474 14.74 -8.59 1.38
N PHE A 475 14.75 -9.77 0.76
CA PHE A 475 15.64 -10.86 1.14
C PHE A 475 17.09 -10.70 0.68
N GLU A 476 17.39 -9.72 -0.18
CA GLU A 476 18.73 -9.48 -0.72
C GLU A 476 19.79 -9.22 0.38
N SER A 477 19.42 -8.56 1.48
CA SER A 477 20.31 -8.23 2.60
C SER A 477 19.89 -8.87 3.94
N GLU A 478 18.76 -9.57 3.99
CA GLU A 478 18.08 -9.99 5.22
C GLU A 478 18.30 -11.48 5.58
N ILE A 479 19.20 -12.17 4.88
CA ILE A 479 19.51 -13.58 5.12
C ILE A 479 21.02 -13.79 5.19
N ASP A 480 21.51 -14.27 6.33
CA ASP A 480 22.89 -14.76 6.45
C ASP A 480 22.85 -16.27 6.67
N VAL A 481 23.63 -17.03 5.91
CA VAL A 481 23.74 -18.48 6.05
C VAL A 481 25.17 -18.85 6.37
N GLU A 482 25.37 -19.55 7.48
CA GLU A 482 26.65 -20.13 7.84
C GLU A 482 26.77 -21.54 7.24
N LEU A 483 27.90 -21.83 6.62
CA LEU A 483 28.20 -23.13 6.04
C LEU A 483 29.27 -23.86 6.85
N SER A 484 29.11 -25.17 6.97
CA SER A 484 30.16 -26.08 7.45
C SER A 484 31.30 -26.22 6.44
N GLU A 485 32.39 -26.88 6.84
CA GLU A 485 33.52 -27.21 5.95
C GLU A 485 33.09 -28.03 4.72
N ASN A 486 32.04 -28.84 4.85
CA ASN A 486 31.48 -29.64 3.76
C ASN A 486 30.51 -28.83 2.87
N GLY A 487 30.34 -27.54 3.15
CA GLY A 487 29.51 -26.61 2.38
C GLY A 487 28.01 -26.66 2.69
N ASP A 488 27.58 -27.43 3.70
CA ASP A 488 26.18 -27.50 4.13
C ASP A 488 25.84 -26.42 5.14
N ALA A 489 24.63 -25.87 5.08
CA ALA A 489 24.18 -24.89 6.04
C ALA A 489 24.09 -25.46 7.46
N THR A 490 24.65 -24.75 8.44
CA THR A 490 24.54 -25.07 9.87
C THR A 490 23.55 -24.14 10.58
N SER A 491 23.52 -22.87 10.15
CA SER A 491 22.61 -21.86 10.69
C SER A 491 22.17 -20.90 9.58
N ALA A 492 21.00 -20.28 9.77
CA ALA A 492 20.50 -19.22 8.91
C ALA A 492 19.82 -18.13 9.76
N ALA A 493 20.31 -16.90 9.67
CA ALA A 493 19.73 -15.74 10.33
C ALA A 493 18.77 -15.02 9.37
N VAL A 494 17.50 -14.91 9.75
CA VAL A 494 16.43 -14.29 8.94
C VAL A 494 15.80 -13.09 9.65
N SER A 495 14.93 -12.36 8.97
CA SER A 495 14.19 -11.26 9.57
C SER A 495 13.17 -11.74 10.62
N LYS A 496 12.81 -10.85 11.56
CA LYS A 496 11.78 -11.13 12.57
C LYS A 496 10.38 -11.36 11.99
N ILE A 497 10.12 -10.84 10.80
CA ILE A 497 8.88 -11.12 10.05
C ILE A 497 8.74 -12.63 9.83
N VAL A 498 9.81 -13.28 9.36
CA VAL A 498 9.80 -14.73 9.06
C VAL A 498 10.06 -15.58 10.30
N GLY A 499 10.95 -15.15 11.18
CA GLY A 499 11.36 -15.95 12.35
C GLY A 499 10.45 -15.86 13.57
N GLU A 500 9.78 -14.72 13.77
CA GLU A 500 9.05 -14.42 15.01
C GLU A 500 7.58 -14.03 14.76
N TRP A 501 7.34 -12.84 14.17
CA TRP A 501 6.05 -12.15 14.21
C TRP A 501 4.97 -12.83 13.37
N TYR A 502 5.35 -13.26 12.17
CA TYR A 502 4.44 -13.85 11.20
C TYR A 502 4.91 -15.23 10.77
N LYS A 503 5.68 -15.94 11.61
CA LYS A 503 6.30 -17.22 11.25
C LYS A 503 5.34 -18.26 10.63
N PHE A 504 4.11 -18.36 11.14
CA PHE A 504 3.07 -19.27 10.64
C PHE A 504 2.50 -18.90 9.26
N ASP A 505 2.86 -17.73 8.74
CA ASP A 505 2.54 -17.33 7.38
C ASP A 505 3.53 -17.93 6.38
N PHE A 506 4.72 -18.34 6.84
CA PHE A 506 5.81 -18.83 5.99
C PHE A 506 6.06 -20.34 6.12
N GLY A 507 5.57 -20.97 7.18
CA GLY A 507 5.67 -22.41 7.43
C GLY A 507 5.44 -22.76 8.90
N ASP A 508 5.07 -24.01 9.16
CA ASP A 508 4.81 -24.52 10.52
C ASP A 508 6.11 -24.98 11.22
N SER A 509 7.18 -25.19 10.46
CA SER A 509 8.51 -25.56 10.96
C SER A 509 9.60 -24.55 10.54
N ASP A 510 10.75 -24.57 11.22
CA ASP A 510 11.92 -23.79 10.78
C ASP A 510 12.39 -24.22 9.37
N ALA A 511 12.39 -25.52 9.08
CA ALA A 511 12.76 -26.04 7.77
C ALA A 511 11.86 -25.51 6.63
N GLU A 512 10.54 -25.49 6.83
CA GLU A 512 9.59 -24.92 5.85
C GLU A 512 9.82 -23.42 5.63
N ARG A 513 10.09 -22.68 6.71
CA ARG A 513 10.40 -21.25 6.63
C ARG A 513 11.71 -20.99 5.89
N LEU A 514 12.75 -21.77 6.16
CA LEU A 514 14.03 -21.70 5.44
C LEU A 514 13.86 -22.08 3.96
N ARG A 515 13.04 -23.09 3.64
CA ARG A 515 12.66 -23.40 2.26
C ARG A 515 11.94 -22.24 1.60
N TYR A 516 11.01 -21.57 2.28
CA TYR A 516 10.34 -20.37 1.76
C TYR A 516 11.35 -19.27 1.42
N VAL A 517 12.24 -18.97 2.36
CA VAL A 517 13.30 -17.95 2.25
C VAL A 517 14.27 -18.27 1.10
N SER A 518 14.64 -19.53 0.91
CA SER A 518 15.57 -19.99 -0.14
C SER A 518 15.13 -19.67 -1.58
N LYS A 519 13.83 -19.41 -1.80
CA LYS A 519 13.27 -19.00 -3.09
C LYS A 519 13.77 -17.63 -3.52
N TYR A 520 14.13 -16.79 -2.56
CA TYR A 520 14.50 -15.38 -2.78
C TYR A 520 16.00 -15.11 -2.59
N MET A 521 16.78 -16.11 -2.22
CA MET A 521 18.24 -16.01 -2.12
C MET A 521 18.88 -15.91 -3.51
N ARG A 522 19.97 -15.12 -3.62
CA ARG A 522 20.85 -15.13 -4.79
C ARG A 522 21.37 -16.56 -5.05
N GLN A 523 21.56 -16.91 -6.31
CA GLN A 523 22.21 -18.16 -6.69
C GLN A 523 23.64 -18.20 -6.12
N GLY A 524 24.08 -19.37 -5.65
CA GLY A 524 25.43 -19.56 -5.12
C GLY A 524 25.48 -20.48 -3.89
N LYS A 525 26.70 -20.62 -3.35
CA LYS A 525 27.04 -21.61 -2.31
C LYS A 525 26.13 -21.59 -1.08
N HIS A 526 25.66 -20.42 -0.65
CA HIS A 526 24.80 -20.28 0.53
C HIS A 526 23.41 -20.88 0.28
N ARG A 527 22.80 -20.57 -0.88
CA ARG A 527 21.50 -21.10 -1.27
C ARG A 527 21.56 -22.59 -1.52
N GLU A 528 22.59 -23.04 -2.23
CA GLU A 528 22.80 -24.46 -2.55
C GLU A 528 23.08 -25.29 -1.28
N GLY A 529 23.95 -24.79 -0.40
CA GLY A 529 24.25 -25.42 0.88
C GLY A 529 23.05 -25.49 1.82
N LEU A 530 22.18 -24.46 1.81
CA LEU A 530 20.92 -24.48 2.55
C LEU A 530 19.94 -25.51 2.00
N LEU A 531 19.67 -25.48 0.69
CA LEU A 531 18.72 -26.42 0.06
C LEU A 531 19.17 -27.87 0.24
N ARG A 532 20.47 -28.15 0.04
CA ARG A 532 21.03 -29.49 0.25
C ARG A 532 20.88 -29.95 1.70
N ALA A 533 21.21 -29.10 2.68
CA ALA A 533 21.03 -29.43 4.10
C ALA A 533 19.56 -29.75 4.43
N LEU A 534 18.62 -28.95 3.92
CA LEU A 534 17.19 -29.14 4.13
C LEU A 534 16.66 -30.41 3.44
N ASP A 535 17.15 -30.75 2.24
CA ASP A 535 16.74 -31.95 1.49
C ASP A 535 17.26 -33.24 2.12
N GLU A 536 18.43 -33.19 2.75
CA GLU A 536 19.02 -34.30 3.50
C GLU A 536 18.46 -34.41 4.94
N GLY A 537 17.54 -33.52 5.34
CA GLY A 537 16.93 -33.52 6.67
C GLY A 537 17.90 -33.14 7.79
N LYS A 538 18.97 -32.39 7.47
CA LYS A 538 19.90 -31.87 8.47
C LYS A 538 19.25 -30.76 9.28
N ASP A 539 19.65 -30.63 10.53
CA ASP A 539 19.18 -29.57 11.41
C ASP A 539 19.91 -28.27 11.06
N VAL A 540 19.16 -27.28 10.58
CA VAL A 540 19.67 -25.93 10.27
C VAL A 540 19.06 -24.97 11.28
N THR A 541 19.90 -24.41 12.16
CA THR A 541 19.41 -23.52 13.22
C THR A 541 18.89 -22.22 12.62
N LEU A 542 17.60 -21.94 12.74
CA LEU A 542 17.00 -20.66 12.38
C LEU A 542 17.19 -19.66 13.52
N THR A 543 17.82 -18.52 13.21
CA THR A 543 17.94 -17.39 14.14
C THR A 543 17.31 -16.15 13.53
N THR A 544 17.08 -15.12 14.35
CA THR A 544 16.54 -13.83 13.89
C THR A 544 17.53 -12.69 14.07
N ARG A 545 17.62 -11.83 13.06
CA ARG A 545 18.44 -10.62 13.11
C ARG A 545 17.79 -9.55 13.98
N ALA A 546 18.61 -8.64 14.49
CA ALA A 546 18.13 -7.43 15.14
C ALA A 546 17.38 -6.58 14.10
N TYR A 547 16.15 -6.18 14.41
CA TYR A 547 15.33 -5.36 13.51
C TYR A 547 15.52 -3.90 13.88
N ASP A 548 16.01 -3.09 12.95
CA ASP A 548 16.23 -1.67 13.18
C ASP A 548 14.89 -0.91 13.08
N TRP A 549 14.42 -0.44 14.22
CA TRP A 549 13.20 0.34 14.34
C TRP A 549 13.41 1.83 14.09
N THR A 550 14.66 2.27 13.90
CA THR A 550 14.93 3.67 13.55
C THR A 550 14.32 3.99 12.18
N LEU A 551 13.98 5.26 12.00
CA LEU A 551 13.24 5.74 10.85
C LEU A 551 14.20 6.33 9.82
N ASN A 552 13.66 6.53 8.61
CA ASN A 552 14.20 7.46 7.64
C ASN A 552 13.76 8.89 8.01
N ASP A 553 14.10 9.36 9.21
CA ASP A 553 13.99 10.77 9.59
C ASP A 553 15.38 11.37 9.70
N GLY A 554 15.62 12.49 9.01
CA GLY A 554 16.94 13.11 8.88
C GLY A 554 17.38 13.86 10.14
N LYS A 555 17.05 13.36 11.34
CA LYS A 555 17.40 13.98 12.62
C LYS A 555 18.43 13.19 13.41
#